data_AF-A0A966SGK7-F1
#
_entry.id   AF-A0A966SGK7-F1
#
_cell.length_a   1.000
_cell.length_b   1.000
_cell.length_c   1.000
_cell.angle_alpha   90.00
_cell.angle_beta   90.00
_cell.angle_gamma   90.00
#
_symmetry.space_group_name_H-M   'P 1'
#
loop_
_entity.id
_entity.type
_entity.pdbx_description
1 polymer ?
#
loop_
_entity_poly.entity_id
_entity_poly.type
_entity_poly.pdbx_seq_one_letter_code
_entity_poly.pdbx_strand_id
1 'polypeptide(L)'
;MKPICLLTGLLSAAVWAPAEVIWRGDFETGTTEQWRGAPRGEHIKLVQAPVRAGKFALRIEGSNAARRGDLDRIEFQHQPTGNGTAEGTERFFGWSVFLPNKFTNSLHSVGYFETRNSWTRLMAFDVHGEDILFTTMCLMPSVGTARGS
;
A
#
# COMPACT_ATOMS: atom_id res chain seq x y z
N MET A 1 -48.18 37.72 28.68
CA MET A 1 -47.58 37.63 27.33
C MET A 1 -46.24 36.92 27.47
N LYS A 2 -46.06 35.74 26.87
CA LYS A 2 -44.81 34.95 26.97
C LYS A 2 -43.98 35.18 25.70
N PRO A 3 -42.67 35.47 25.79
CA PRO A 3 -41.84 35.64 24.60
C PRO A 3 -41.55 34.28 23.98
N ILE A 4 -41.84 34.16 22.68
CA ILE A 4 -41.40 33.05 21.84
C ILE A 4 -39.96 33.35 21.45
N CYS A 5 -39.02 32.54 21.95
CA CYS A 5 -37.63 32.57 21.52
C CYS A 5 -37.52 31.71 20.26
N LEU A 6 -37.42 32.34 19.09
CA LEU A 6 -37.14 31.63 17.84
C LEU A 6 -35.64 31.30 17.82
N LEU A 7 -35.30 30.03 18.04
CA LEU A 7 -33.95 29.53 17.89
C LEU A 7 -33.72 29.20 16.40
N THR A 8 -33.05 30.09 15.67
CA THR A 8 -32.64 29.84 14.28
C THR A 8 -31.42 28.91 14.30
N GLY A 9 -31.64 27.61 14.11
CA GLY A 9 -30.56 26.63 14.02
C GLY A 9 -29.77 26.78 12.71
N LEU A 10 -28.51 27.18 12.81
CA LEU A 10 -27.55 27.03 11.70
C LEU A 10 -27.26 25.53 11.52
N LEU A 11 -27.82 24.92 10.45
CA LEU A 11 -27.31 23.65 9.95
C LEU A 11 -25.97 23.91 9.26
N SER A 12 -24.86 23.62 9.95
CA SER A 12 -23.56 23.47 9.31
C SER A 12 -23.61 22.24 8.40
N ALA A 13 -23.80 22.46 7.09
CA ALA A 13 -23.56 21.40 6.12
C ALA A 13 -22.08 21.01 6.19
N ALA A 14 -21.79 19.79 6.63
CA ALA A 14 -20.44 19.25 6.62
C ALA A 14 -19.97 19.18 5.16
N VAL A 15 -19.03 20.04 4.78
CA VAL A 15 -18.42 20.01 3.46
C VAL A 15 -17.55 18.75 3.40
N TRP A 16 -17.98 17.75 2.65
CA TRP A 16 -17.15 16.59 2.34
C TRP A 16 -16.04 17.05 1.39
N ALA A 17 -14.86 17.34 1.93
CA ALA A 17 -13.67 17.51 1.11
C ALA A 17 -13.19 16.11 0.68
N PRO A 18 -13.14 15.78 -0.63
CA PRO A 18 -12.54 14.53 -1.06
C PRO A 18 -11.08 14.49 -0.60
N ALA A 19 -10.67 13.37 0.00
CA ALA A 19 -9.27 13.18 0.37
C ALA A 19 -8.39 13.32 -0.87
N GLU A 20 -7.38 14.18 -0.78
CA GLU A 20 -6.44 14.42 -1.87
C GLU A 20 -5.63 13.15 -2.15
N VAL A 21 -5.59 12.73 -3.43
CA VAL A 21 -4.73 11.63 -3.87
C VAL A 21 -3.34 12.20 -4.13
N ILE A 22 -2.47 12.09 -3.12
CA ILE A 22 -1.10 12.64 -3.18
C ILE A 22 -0.15 11.84 -4.07
N TRP A 23 -0.49 10.58 -4.39
CA TRP A 23 0.26 9.75 -5.33
C TRP A 23 -0.61 8.62 -5.91
N ARG A 24 -0.34 8.23 -7.15
CA ARG A 24 -1.02 7.12 -7.83
C ARG A 24 -0.07 6.34 -8.73
N GLY A 25 -0.02 5.03 -8.54
CA GLY A 25 0.68 4.05 -9.39
C GLY A 25 -0.30 3.12 -10.10
N ASP A 26 -1.26 3.71 -10.82
CA ASP A 26 -2.38 3.01 -11.48
C ASP A 26 -2.05 2.47 -12.88
N PHE A 27 -0.84 2.72 -13.40
CA PHE A 27 -0.38 2.28 -14.72
C PHE A 27 -1.09 2.94 -15.91
N GLU A 28 -1.89 3.98 -15.69
CA GLU A 28 -2.62 4.68 -16.77
C GLU A 28 -1.70 5.42 -17.75
N THR A 29 -0.42 5.57 -17.39
CA THR A 29 0.63 6.08 -18.28
C THR A 29 1.03 5.09 -19.38
N GLY A 30 0.58 3.83 -19.31
CA GLY A 30 0.99 2.78 -20.24
C GLY A 30 2.42 2.29 -20.00
N THR A 31 3.04 2.67 -18.87
CA THR A 31 4.36 2.18 -18.43
C THR A 31 4.35 1.89 -16.93
N THR A 32 5.47 1.38 -16.40
CA THR A 32 5.66 1.14 -14.96
C THR A 32 6.39 2.29 -14.26
N GLU A 33 6.67 3.40 -14.95
CA GLU A 33 7.58 4.47 -14.49
C GLU A 33 7.04 5.31 -13.34
N GLN A 34 5.73 5.21 -13.04
CA GLN A 34 5.14 5.78 -11.83
C GLN A 34 5.76 5.20 -10.54
N TRP A 35 6.34 4.01 -10.61
CA TRP A 35 6.95 3.29 -9.49
C TRP A 35 8.48 3.46 -9.51
N ARG A 36 9.06 3.72 -8.33
CA ARG A 36 10.52 3.94 -8.20
C ARG A 36 11.31 2.65 -8.42
N GLY A 37 10.82 1.54 -7.87
CA GLY A 37 11.39 0.21 -8.08
C GLY A 37 10.40 -0.63 -8.88
N ALA A 38 10.55 -0.65 -10.20
CA ALA A 38 9.75 -1.50 -11.08
C ALA A 38 10.66 -2.58 -11.70
N PRO A 39 10.45 -3.87 -11.37
CA PRO A 39 11.18 -4.95 -12.01
C PRO A 39 10.85 -4.99 -13.50
N ARG A 40 11.83 -5.42 -14.30
CA ARG A 40 11.67 -5.63 -15.74
C ARG A 40 11.73 -7.12 -16.01
N GLY A 41 10.85 -7.60 -16.89
CA GLY A 41 10.86 -8.99 -17.34
C GLY A 41 9.62 -9.32 -18.17
N GLU A 42 9.75 -10.34 -19.01
CA GLU A 42 8.66 -10.83 -19.88
C GLU A 42 7.40 -11.27 -19.11
N HIS A 43 7.55 -11.59 -17.83
CA HIS A 43 6.47 -12.01 -16.94
C HIS A 43 5.69 -10.84 -16.32
N ILE A 44 6.06 -9.59 -16.63
CA ILE A 44 5.43 -8.37 -16.15
C ILE A 44 4.84 -7.64 -17.36
N LYS A 45 3.52 -7.57 -17.44
CA LYS A 45 2.83 -6.98 -18.59
C LYS A 45 1.76 -6.01 -18.15
N LEU A 46 1.64 -4.90 -18.86
CA LEU A 46 0.43 -4.10 -18.80
C LEU A 46 -0.63 -4.75 -19.69
N VAL A 47 -1.83 -4.92 -19.14
CA VAL A 47 -2.97 -5.53 -19.82
C VAL A 47 -4.16 -4.59 -19.79
N GLN A 48 -5.05 -4.72 -20.76
CA GLN A 48 -6.31 -3.96 -20.84
C GLN A 48 -7.53 -4.76 -20.38
N ALA A 49 -7.35 -6.06 -20.09
CA ALA A 49 -8.35 -6.90 -19.45
C ALA A 49 -7.69 -8.09 -18.73
N PRO A 50 -8.14 -8.46 -17.52
CA PRO A 50 -9.08 -7.73 -16.67
C PRO A 50 -8.47 -6.46 -16.06
N VAL A 51 -9.27 -5.41 -15.88
CA VAL A 51 -8.87 -4.12 -15.28
C VAL A 51 -9.93 -3.69 -14.28
N ARG A 52 -9.52 -3.31 -13.05
CA ARG A 52 -10.46 -2.84 -12.02
C ARG A 52 -11.03 -1.45 -12.34
N ALA A 53 -10.18 -0.54 -12.83
CA ALA A 53 -10.53 0.83 -13.16
C ALA A 53 -9.52 1.37 -14.18
N GLY A 54 -9.95 2.28 -15.06
CA GLY A 54 -9.08 2.84 -16.09
C GLY A 54 -8.90 1.93 -17.30
N LYS A 55 -7.75 2.02 -17.96
CA LYS A 55 -7.40 1.32 -19.19
C LYS A 55 -6.40 0.20 -18.96
N PHE A 56 -5.56 0.30 -17.94
CA PHE A 56 -4.45 -0.63 -17.73
C PHE A 56 -4.49 -1.25 -16.34
N ALA A 57 -4.03 -2.50 -16.28
CA ALA A 57 -3.67 -3.18 -15.04
C ALA A 57 -2.32 -3.88 -15.25
N LEU A 58 -1.60 -4.09 -14.16
CA LEU A 58 -0.39 -4.90 -14.18
C LEU A 58 -0.74 -6.38 -14.02
N ARG A 59 -0.30 -7.22 -14.95
CA ARG A 59 -0.29 -8.67 -14.83
C ARG A 59 1.12 -9.15 -14.49
N ILE A 60 1.20 -9.95 -13.43
CA ILE A 60 2.44 -10.60 -13.00
C ILE A 60 2.27 -12.11 -13.16
N GLU A 61 3.17 -12.74 -13.90
CA GLU A 61 3.29 -14.20 -13.98
C GLU A 61 4.37 -14.67 -13.00
N GLY A 62 3.98 -15.21 -11.85
CA GLY A 62 4.88 -15.53 -10.75
C GLY A 62 5.82 -16.73 -10.98
N SER A 63 5.78 -17.39 -12.13
CA SER A 63 6.55 -18.62 -12.41
C SER A 63 8.06 -18.40 -12.61
N ASN A 64 8.52 -17.15 -12.73
CA ASN A 64 9.91 -16.82 -13.00
C ASN A 64 10.38 -15.56 -12.25
N ALA A 65 10.03 -15.49 -10.97
CA ALA A 65 10.50 -14.42 -10.11
C ALA A 65 12.02 -14.50 -9.91
N ALA A 66 12.69 -13.35 -9.90
CA ALA A 66 14.12 -13.31 -9.60
C ALA A 66 14.36 -13.74 -8.14
N ARG A 67 15.31 -14.65 -7.92
CA ARG A 67 15.71 -15.05 -6.58
C ARG A 67 16.59 -14.01 -5.92
N ARG A 68 16.24 -13.63 -4.69
CA ARG A 68 17.10 -12.88 -3.78
C ARG A 68 17.22 -13.66 -2.47
N GLY A 69 18.26 -14.47 -2.37
CA GLY A 69 18.36 -15.50 -1.33
C GLY A 69 17.30 -16.57 -1.56
N ASP A 70 16.54 -16.91 -0.52
CA ASP A 70 15.48 -17.92 -0.56
C ASP A 70 14.12 -17.36 -1.01
N LEU A 71 14.07 -16.10 -1.43
CA LEU A 71 12.83 -15.41 -1.80
C LEU A 71 12.75 -15.16 -3.30
N ASP A 72 11.63 -15.61 -3.87
CA ASP A 72 11.16 -15.30 -5.22
C ASP A 72 10.42 -13.96 -5.16
N ARG A 73 10.92 -12.92 -5.83
CA ARG A 73 10.44 -11.54 -5.61
C ARG A 73 10.15 -10.74 -6.87
N ILE A 74 8.91 -10.25 -6.97
CA ILE A 74 8.46 -9.29 -7.99
C ILE A 74 7.68 -8.19 -7.25
N GLU A 75 8.33 -7.06 -6.99
CA GLU A 75 7.79 -6.00 -6.12
C GLU A 75 7.86 -4.64 -6.80
N PHE A 76 6.78 -3.88 -6.69
CA PHE A 76 6.71 -2.50 -7.14
C PHE A 76 6.84 -1.56 -5.96
N GLN A 77 7.89 -0.73 -5.96
CA GLN A 77 8.21 0.12 -4.82
C GLN A 77 7.80 1.56 -5.07
N HIS A 78 6.90 2.07 -4.22
CA HIS A 78 6.71 3.51 -4.03
C HIS A 78 7.54 3.96 -2.83
N GLN A 79 8.38 4.97 -3.02
CA GLN A 79 9.18 5.54 -1.94
C GLN A 79 9.08 7.07 -2.01
N PRO A 80 8.13 7.67 -1.28
CA PRO A 80 7.90 9.11 -1.33
C PRO A 80 9.13 9.86 -0.82
N THR A 81 9.46 11.00 -1.41
CA THR A 81 10.51 11.89 -0.87
C THR A 81 9.98 12.65 0.35
N GLY A 82 10.86 12.98 1.30
CA GLY A 82 10.48 13.70 2.54
C GLY A 82 9.72 12.88 3.58
N ASN A 83 9.07 13.56 4.53
CA ASN A 83 8.33 12.98 5.67
C ASN A 83 6.93 12.49 5.26
N GLY A 84 6.80 11.88 4.08
CA GLY A 84 5.51 11.48 3.50
C GLY A 84 4.77 10.52 4.41
N THR A 85 5.28 9.31 4.60
CA THR A 85 4.74 8.32 5.54
C THR A 85 5.72 8.17 6.69
N ALA A 86 5.43 8.82 7.82
CA ALA A 86 6.31 8.91 8.97
C ALA A 86 5.51 8.87 10.28
N GLU A 87 6.22 8.65 11.39
CA GLU A 87 5.62 8.73 12.72
C GLU A 87 4.92 10.08 12.95
N GLY A 88 3.77 10.04 13.62
CA GLY A 88 2.93 11.23 13.87
C GLY A 88 2.11 11.71 12.66
N THR A 89 2.15 11.01 11.52
CA THR A 89 1.33 11.34 10.34
C THR A 89 0.21 10.33 10.12
N GLU A 90 -0.95 10.79 9.67
CA GLU A 90 -2.03 9.93 9.17
C GLU A 90 -1.95 9.83 7.64
N ARG A 91 -2.08 8.60 7.13
CA ARG A 91 -2.07 8.29 5.69
C ARG A 91 -3.04 7.18 5.38
N PHE A 92 -3.69 7.30 4.23
CA PHE A 92 -4.60 6.30 3.68
C PHE A 92 -3.97 5.67 2.45
N PHE A 93 -4.08 4.35 2.35
CA PHE A 93 -3.54 3.57 1.25
C PHE A 93 -4.62 2.66 0.70
N GLY A 94 -4.60 2.44 -0.62
CA GLY A 94 -5.50 1.52 -1.28
C GLY A 94 -4.85 0.95 -2.52
N TRP A 95 -5.00 -0.35 -2.70
CA TRP A 95 -4.64 -1.08 -3.91
C TRP A 95 -5.64 -2.21 -4.12
N SER A 96 -5.51 -2.92 -5.23
CA SER A 96 -6.38 -4.05 -5.54
C SER A 96 -5.58 -5.12 -6.24
N VAL A 97 -5.90 -6.37 -5.94
CA VAL A 97 -5.26 -7.54 -6.51
C VAL A 97 -6.34 -8.43 -7.08
N PHE A 98 -6.12 -8.93 -8.29
CA PHE A 98 -6.98 -9.93 -8.90
C PHE A 98 -6.23 -11.25 -8.98
N LEU A 99 -6.78 -12.28 -8.35
CA LEU A 99 -6.21 -13.62 -8.31
C LEU A 99 -7.12 -14.56 -9.11
N PRO A 100 -6.77 -14.93 -10.35
CA PRO A 100 -7.59 -15.83 -11.16
C PRO A 100 -7.59 -17.27 -10.61
N ASN A 101 -6.60 -17.61 -9.79
CA ASN A 101 -6.50 -18.88 -9.08
C ASN A 101 -6.06 -18.58 -7.64
N LYS A 102 -6.43 -19.46 -6.70
CA LYS A 102 -5.91 -19.39 -5.34
C LYS A 102 -4.39 -19.52 -5.32
N PHE A 103 -3.75 -18.87 -4.36
CA PHE A 103 -2.33 -19.08 -4.13
C PHE A 103 -2.06 -20.47 -3.55
N THR A 104 -0.79 -20.86 -3.51
CA THR A 104 -0.38 -22.05 -2.77
C THR A 104 -0.51 -21.82 -1.26
N ASN A 105 -0.35 -22.87 -0.47
CA ASN A 105 -0.26 -22.80 0.99
C ASN A 105 1.13 -22.30 1.48
N SER A 106 1.86 -21.59 0.64
CA SER A 106 3.02 -20.82 1.07
C SER A 106 2.57 -19.39 1.40
N LEU A 107 3.40 -18.63 2.11
CA LEU A 107 3.10 -17.23 2.40
C LEU A 107 3.39 -16.36 1.17
N HIS A 108 2.38 -15.67 0.65
CA HIS A 108 2.52 -14.74 -0.49
C HIS A 108 2.21 -13.31 -0.07
N SER A 109 3.22 -12.45 -0.03
CA SER A 109 3.01 -11.03 0.28
C SER A 109 2.44 -10.30 -0.93
N VAL A 110 1.26 -9.70 -0.79
CA VAL A 110 0.59 -8.90 -1.84
C VAL A 110 0.66 -7.39 -1.59
N GLY A 111 1.24 -6.98 -0.47
CA GLY A 111 1.53 -5.59 -0.15
C GLY A 111 2.13 -5.47 1.24
N TYR A 112 3.11 -4.59 1.43
CA TYR A 112 3.70 -4.33 2.73
C TYR A 112 4.30 -2.93 2.82
N PHE A 113 4.52 -2.49 4.05
CA PHE A 113 5.17 -1.23 4.40
C PHE A 113 6.46 -1.54 5.13
N GLU A 114 7.51 -0.83 4.74
CA GLU A 114 8.85 -1.07 5.22
C GLU A 114 9.54 0.25 5.58
N THR A 115 10.31 0.23 6.65
CA THR A 115 11.13 1.37 7.04
C THR A 115 12.25 1.61 6.03
N ARG A 116 12.47 2.89 5.71
CA ARG A 116 13.62 3.29 4.92
C ARG A 116 14.92 2.95 5.66
N ASN A 117 15.91 2.45 4.93
CA ASN A 117 17.27 2.13 5.40
C ASN A 117 17.41 0.93 6.34
N SER A 118 16.45 0.64 7.21
CA SER A 118 16.50 -0.56 8.07
C SER A 118 15.77 -1.78 7.51
N TRP A 119 15.02 -1.61 6.41
CA TRP A 119 14.36 -2.70 5.68
C TRP A 119 13.47 -3.58 6.58
N THR A 120 12.83 -2.95 7.58
CA THR A 120 11.97 -3.64 8.53
C THR A 120 10.52 -3.50 8.09
N ARG A 121 9.85 -4.63 7.85
CA ARG A 121 8.41 -4.67 7.60
C ARG A 121 7.64 -4.25 8.85
N LEU A 122 6.80 -3.22 8.73
CA LEU A 122 5.94 -2.73 9.82
C LEU A 122 4.49 -3.19 9.66
N MET A 123 4.07 -3.38 8.42
CA MET A 123 2.71 -3.76 8.08
C MET A 123 2.74 -4.62 6.83
N ALA A 124 1.94 -5.66 6.76
CA ALA A 124 1.88 -6.55 5.61
C ALA A 124 0.50 -7.17 5.40
N PHE A 125 0.25 -7.49 4.15
CA PHE A 125 -0.94 -8.18 3.64
C PHE A 125 -0.42 -9.41 2.93
N ASP A 126 -0.55 -10.54 3.62
CA ASP A 126 -0.06 -11.82 3.14
C ASP A 126 -1.25 -12.73 2.81
N VAL A 127 -1.11 -13.58 1.81
CA VAL A 127 -2.13 -14.53 1.39
C VAL A 127 -1.61 -15.95 1.53
N HIS A 128 -2.45 -16.82 2.08
CA HIS A 128 -2.18 -18.24 2.24
C HIS A 128 -3.38 -19.03 1.72
N GLY A 129 -3.24 -19.63 0.53
CA GLY A 129 -4.39 -20.20 -0.18
C GLY A 129 -5.43 -19.13 -0.52
N GLU A 130 -6.51 -19.09 0.26
CA GLU A 130 -7.62 -18.15 0.15
C GLU A 130 -7.72 -17.19 1.36
N ASP A 131 -6.91 -17.42 2.40
CA ASP A 131 -6.89 -16.60 3.60
C ASP A 131 -6.02 -15.36 3.38
N ILE A 132 -6.56 -14.19 3.74
CA ILE A 132 -5.82 -12.92 3.75
C ILE A 132 -5.49 -12.57 5.19
N LEU A 133 -4.21 -12.47 5.50
CA LEU A 133 -3.68 -12.05 6.79
C LEU A 133 -3.21 -10.61 6.73
N PHE A 134 -3.66 -9.81 7.69
CA PHE A 134 -3.12 -8.49 7.97
C PHE A 134 -2.24 -8.55 9.22
N THR A 135 -0.98 -8.16 9.08
CA THR A 135 -0.01 -8.16 10.18
C THR A 135 0.54 -6.77 10.40
N THR A 136 0.63 -6.35 11.66
CA THR A 136 1.39 -5.16 12.09
C THR A 136 2.48 -5.58 13.06
N MET A 137 3.65 -4.95 12.92
CA MET A 137 4.79 -5.18 13.81
C MET A 137 5.03 -3.91 14.62
N CYS A 138 5.08 -4.06 15.94
CA CYS A 138 5.55 -3.01 16.83
C CYS A 138 7.08 -3.10 16.92
N LEU A 139 7.79 -2.07 16.44
CA LEU A 139 9.20 -1.92 16.74
C LEU A 139 9.33 -1.60 18.22
N MET A 140 9.79 -2.58 19.01
CA MET A 140 10.22 -2.28 20.36
C MET A 140 11.45 -1.36 20.27
N PRO A 141 11.46 -0.20 20.94
CA PRO A 141 12.66 0.63 20.98
C PRO A 141 13.80 -0.21 21.55
N SER A 142 14.93 -0.23 20.87
CA SER A 142 16.14 -0.84 21.41
C SER A 142 16.42 -0.20 22.75
N VAL A 143 16.43 -0.99 23.83
CA VAL A 143 16.90 -0.52 25.13
C VAL A 143 18.38 -0.18 24.95
N GLY A 144 18.67 1.10 24.72
CA GLY A 144 20.02 1.59 24.72
C GLY A 144 20.60 1.35 26.09
N THR A 145 21.53 0.41 26.22
CA THR A 145 22.40 0.33 27.38
C THR A 145 23.11 1.68 27.48
N ALA A 146 22.63 2.54 28.37
CA ALA A 146 23.35 3.72 28.79
C ALA A 146 24.68 3.24 29.37
N ARG A 147 25.76 3.32 28.58
CA ARG A 147 27.10 3.29 29.15
C ARG A 147 27.27 4.63 29.83
N GLY A 148 27.17 4.61 31.16
CA GLY A 148 27.66 5.70 31.98
C GLY A 148 29.15 5.90 31.71
N SER A 149 29.52 7.16 31.49
CA SER A 149 30.87 7.69 31.63
C SER A 149 30.76 9.01 32.37
#